data_AF-A0B5K4-F1
#
_entry.id   AF-A0B5K4-F1
#
_cell.length_a   1.000
_cell.length_b   1.000
_cell.length_c   1.000
_cell.angle_alpha   90.00
_cell.angle_beta   90.00
_cell.angle_gamma   90.00
#
_symmetry.space_group_name_H-M   'P 1'
#
loop_
_entity.id
_entity.type
_entity.pdbx_description
1 polymer ?
#
loop_
_entity_poly.entity_id
_entity_poly.type
_entity_poly.pdbx_seq_one_letter_code
_entity_poly.pdbx_strand_id
1 'polypeptide(L)' 'MSDKRIHLSFTDRHKYRMEFEPAEFWKPLADVYEGVEWSIGDEYISVIAENYSYLLDLLVHARQFYLRSMPFEERFR' A
#
# COMPACT_ATOMS: atom_id res chain seq x y z
N MET A 1 -9.46 3.63 16.16
CA MET A 1 -8.48 3.03 15.23
C MET A 1 -8.37 3.97 14.05
N SER A 2 -7.16 4.38 13.66
CA SER A 2 -7.00 5.20 12.44
C SER A 2 -7.48 4.39 11.23
N ASP A 3 -8.18 5.03 10.30
CA ASP A 3 -8.58 4.39 9.05
C ASP A 3 -7.33 3.99 8.26
N LYS A 4 -7.29 2.75 7.77
CA LYS A 4 -6.17 2.28 6.94
C LYS A 4 -6.47 2.65 5.49
N ARG A 5 -5.79 3.66 4.98
CA ARG A 5 -6.06 4.27 3.68
C ARG A 5 -4.90 4.09 2.73
N ILE A 6 -5.25 4.07 1.45
CA ILE A 6 -4.29 4.11 0.35
C ILE A 6 -4.68 5.30 -0.52
N HIS A 7 -3.77 6.27 -0.62
CA HIS A 7 -3.90 7.42 -1.50
C HIS A 7 -3.13 7.15 -2.79
N LEU A 8 -3.78 7.39 -3.93
CA LEU A 8 -3.18 7.26 -5.26
C LEU A 8 -3.19 8.63 -5.93
N SER A 9 -2.02 9.12 -6.32
CA SER A 9 -1.88 10.33 -7.13
C SER A 9 -1.11 10.03 -8.41
N PHE A 10 -1.52 10.67 -9.51
CA PHE A 10 -0.83 10.60 -10.78
C PHE A 10 -0.02 11.87 -10.97
N THR A 11 1.20 11.71 -11.47
CA THR A 11 2.09 12.83 -11.80
C THR A 11 2.08 13.07 -13.30
N ASP A 12 2.44 14.28 -13.70
CA ASP A 12 2.48 14.71 -15.11
C ASP A 12 3.51 13.94 -15.96
N ARG A 13 4.36 13.11 -15.34
CA ARG A 13 5.41 12.31 -15.99
C ARG A 13 5.04 10.84 -16.17
N HIS A 14 3.75 10.52 -16.25
CA HIS A 14 3.25 9.14 -16.33
C HIS A 14 3.65 8.24 -15.16
N LYS A 15 4.13 8.81 -14.05
CA LYS A 15 4.33 8.08 -12.80
C LYS A 15 3.10 8.20 -11.93
N TYR A 16 2.88 7.21 -11.09
CA TYR A 16 1.94 7.31 -9.99
C TYR A 16 2.69 7.19 -8.65
N ARG A 17 2.12 7.80 -7.63
CA ARG A 17 2.53 7.64 -6.24
C ARG A 17 1.40 7.00 -5.46
N MET A 18 1.72 5.96 -4.71
CA MET A 18 0.84 5.40 -3.70
C MET A 18 1.38 5.72 -2.31
N GLU A 19 0.51 6.19 -1.43
CA GLU A 19 0.81 6.48 -0.03
C GLU A 19 -0.13 5.64 0.84
N PHE A 20 0.43 4.88 1.78
CA PHE A 20 -0.29 3.95 2.64
C PHE A 20 -0.21 4.43 4.09
N GLU A 21 -1.37 4.71 4.68
CA GLU A 21 -1.51 5.26 6.03
C GLU A 21 -2.37 4.31 6.91
N PRO A 22 -2.03 4.10 8.19
CA PRO A 22 -0.84 4.60 8.88
C PRO A 22 0.40 3.75 8.57
N ALA A 23 1.59 4.39 8.55
CA ALA A 23 2.86 3.72 8.23
C ALA A 23 3.09 2.45 9.04
N GLU A 24 2.83 2.49 10.35
CA GLU A 24 3.01 1.35 11.25
C GLU A 24 2.22 0.10 10.81
N PHE A 25 0.99 0.29 10.31
CA PHE A 25 0.18 -0.82 9.85
C PHE A 25 0.70 -1.41 8.53
N TRP A 26 1.19 -0.58 7.62
CA TRP A 26 1.56 -1.00 6.26
C TRP A 26 3.04 -1.37 6.10
N LYS A 27 3.93 -0.97 7.01
CA LYS A 27 5.37 -1.34 6.97
C LYS A 27 5.62 -2.84 6.72
N PRO A 28 4.90 -3.78 7.37
CA PRO A 28 5.12 -5.21 7.11
C PRO A 28 4.76 -5.64 5.67
N LEU A 29 3.90 -4.92 4.96
CA LEU A 29 3.65 -5.17 3.54
C LEU A 29 4.88 -4.80 2.71
N ALA A 30 5.51 -3.66 3.00
CA ALA A 30 6.71 -3.21 2.28
C ALA A 30 7.89 -4.18 2.47
N ASP A 31 8.04 -4.73 3.67
CA ASP A 31 9.10 -5.71 3.98
C ASP A 31 8.99 -7.00 3.16
N VAL A 32 7.78 -7.36 2.70
CA VAL A 32 7.53 -8.61 1.95
C VAL A 32 7.50 -8.36 0.44
N TYR A 33 7.22 -7.14 0.01
CA TYR A 33 7.07 -6.78 -1.40
C TYR A 33 8.33 -6.05 -1.91
N GLU A 34 9.40 -6.82 -2.15
CA GLU A 34 10.72 -6.34 -2.59
C GLU A 34 10.79 -5.93 -4.07
N GLY A 35 9.69 -6.10 -4.82
CA GLY A 35 9.64 -5.79 -6.26
C GLY A 35 9.66 -4.29 -6.60
N VAL A 36 9.59 -3.41 -5.59
CA VAL A 36 9.60 -1.95 -5.74
C VAL A 36 10.35 -1.29 -4.59
N GLU A 37 10.85 -0.07 -4.84
CA GLU A 37 11.51 0.74 -3.81
C GLU A 37 10.48 1.52 -2.99
N TRP A 38 10.52 1.34 -1.68
CA TRP A 38 9.61 1.98 -0.73
C TRP A 38 10.30 3.16 -0.03
N SER A 39 9.58 4.27 0.11
CA SER A 39 9.96 5.38 0.99
C SER A 39 9.18 5.30 2.28
N ILE A 40 9.89 5.19 3.40
CA ILE A 40 9.31 5.00 4.73
C ILE A 40 9.30 6.33 5.47
N GLY A 41 8.10 6.87 5.70
CA GLY A 41 7.88 8.05 6.54
C GLY A 41 7.29 7.69 7.91
N ASP A 42 7.08 8.72 8.72
CA ASP A 42 6.48 8.59 10.05
C ASP A 42 4.96 8.34 9.98
N GLU A 43 4.26 9.06 9.09
CA GLU A 43 2.80 8.99 8.94
C GLU A 43 2.36 7.94 7.92
N TYR A 44 3.07 7.84 6.79
CA TYR A 44 2.77 6.92 5.70
C TYR A 44 4.04 6.27 5.15
N ILE A 45 3.86 5.12 4.48
CA ILE A 45 4.86 4.57 3.56
C ILE A 45 4.42 4.85 2.13
N SER A 46 5.36 4.99 1.19
CA SER A 46 5.02 5.31 -0.19
C SER A 46 5.87 4.60 -1.22
N VAL A 47 5.33 4.46 -2.42
CA VAL A 47 6.02 3.94 -3.61
C VAL A 47 5.72 4.85 -4.80
N ILE A 48 6.74 5.09 -5.64
CA ILE A 48 6.61 5.81 -6.90
C ILE A 48 6.99 4.86 -8.03
N ALA A 49 6.09 4.66 -8.99
CA ALA A 49 6.32 3.77 -10.12
C ALA A 49 5.68 4.28 -11.41
N GLU A 50 6.18 3.78 -12.54
CA GLU A 50 5.71 4.15 -13.89
C GLU A 50 4.85 3.05 -14.54
N ASN A 51 5.02 1.79 -14.12
CA ASN A 51 4.36 0.64 -14.74
C ASN A 51 3.03 0.33 -14.02
N TYR A 52 1.92 0.51 -14.72
CA TYR A 52 0.58 0.21 -14.23
C TYR A 52 0.36 -1.26 -13.82
N SER A 53 1.20 -2.19 -14.31
CA SER A 53 1.15 -3.58 -13.87
C SER A 53 1.51 -3.70 -12.39
N TYR A 54 2.49 -2.92 -11.92
CA TYR A 54 2.84 -2.86 -10.50
C TYR A 54 1.73 -2.24 -9.66
N LEU A 55 0.96 -1.29 -10.20
CA LEU A 55 -0.16 -0.67 -9.48
C LEU A 55 -1.21 -1.72 -9.12
N LEU A 56 -1.61 -2.53 -10.10
CA LEU A 56 -2.60 -3.57 -9.89
C LEU A 56 -2.09 -4.64 -8.91
N ASP A 57 -0.84 -5.06 -9.07
CA ASP A 57 -0.22 -6.06 -8.21
C ASP A 57 -0.12 -5.58 -6.75
N LEU A 58 0.39 -4.36 -6.53
CA LEU A 58 0.46 -3.72 -5.22
C LEU A 58 -0.91 -3.61 -4.55
N LEU A 59 -1.96 -3.22 -5.29
CA LEU A 59 -3.31 -3.12 -4.73
C LEU A 59 -3.88 -4.49 -4.33
N VAL A 60 -3.60 -5.54 -5.11
CA VAL A 60 -3.99 -6.91 -4.77
C VAL A 60 -3.26 -7.37 -3.51
N HIS A 61 -1.94 -7.19 -3.44
CA HIS A 61 -1.13 -7.53 -2.28
C HIS A 61 -1.56 -6.74 -1.03
N ALA A 62 -1.81 -5.45 -1.16
CA ALA A 62 -2.30 -4.60 -0.08
C ALA A 62 -3.66 -5.05 0.45
N ARG A 63 -4.59 -5.43 -0.44
CA ARG A 63 -5.89 -5.99 -0.05
C ARG A 63 -5.73 -7.31 0.71
N GLN A 64 -4.88 -8.22 0.21
CA GLN A 64 -4.64 -9.50 0.87
C GLN A 64 -4.01 -9.31 2.25
N PHE A 65 -3.04 -8.41 2.37
CA PHE A 65 -2.42 -8.04 3.64
C PHE A 65 -3.46 -7.49 4.61
N TYR A 66 -4.25 -6.50 4.18
CA TYR A 66 -5.30 -5.90 5.00
C TYR A 66 -6.26 -6.96 5.55
N LEU A 67 -6.79 -7.84 4.70
CA LEU A 67 -7.72 -8.89 5.11
C LEU A 67 -7.07 -9.89 6.08
N ARG A 68 -5.81 -10.30 5.86
CA ARG A 68 -5.09 -11.20 6.77
C ARG A 68 -4.89 -10.58 8.16
N SER A 69 -4.68 -9.26 8.20
CA SER A 69 -4.52 -8.49 9.43
C SER A 69 -5.84 -8.21 10.17
N MET A 70 -7.00 -8.54 9.58
CA MET A 70 -8.30 -8.44 10.25
C MET A 70 -8.71 -9.74 10.95
N PRO A 71 -9.49 -9.66 12.05
CA PRO A 71 -10.19 -10.82 12.62
C PRO A 71 -11.07 -11.53 11.59
N PHE A 72 -11.22 -12.85 11.71
CA PHE A 72 -11.94 -13.65 10.72
C PHE A 72 -13.36 -13.18 10.48
N GLU A 73 -14.08 -12.74 11.53
CA GLU A 73 -15.46 -12.25 11.42
C GLU A 73 -15.59 -10.95 10.62
N GLU A 74 -14.52 -10.16 10.51
CA GLU A 74 -14.53 -8.86 9.81
C GLU A 74 -14.07 -8.97 8.35
N ARG A 75 -13.47 -10.10 7.94
CA ARG A 75 -12.87 -10.28 6.60
C ARG A 75 -13.88 -10.35 5.46
N PHE A 76 -15.14 -10.67 5.76
CA PHE A 76 -16.19 -10.96 4.77
C PHE A 76 -17.40 -10.02 4.87
N ARG A 77 -17.30 -8.96 5.68
CA ARG A 77 -18.29 -7.88 5.72
C ARG A 77 -17.97 -6.85 4.64
#